data_AF-A0A7X9IIY3-F1
#
_entry.id   AF-A0A7X9IIY3-F1
#
_cell.length_a   1.000
_cell.length_b   1.000
_cell.length_c   1.000
_cell.angle_alpha   90.00
_cell.angle_beta   90.00
_cell.angle_gamma   90.00
#
_symmetry.space_group_name_H-M   'P 1'
#
loop_
_entity.id
_entity.type
_entity.pdbx_description
1 polymer ?
#
loop_
_entity_poly.entity_id
_entity_poly.type
_entity_poly.pdbx_seq_one_letter_code
_entity_poly.pdbx_strand_id
1 'polypeptide(L)'
;MENLSVSQSGKAPNYHSYYREMKLSLNAVIIEKSFKKNSQSDDDNDVGINDLSKGLSITAQNIIDKINELLKAKLPNGVQSLKHDEVTPDATAERIVSGVTAFFDAYAKQNPNLEGEELIASFMKEIRSGVDKGYEEAFNILEGLGAFEFDGVKDGVQQTKALIESKLQAWESTKRKELGLETQVTASQVSSEVSSDLLVQAANQVSVYA
;
A
#
# COMPACT_ATOMS: atom_id res chain seq x y z
N MET A 1 -5.37 -52.54 -57.73
CA MET A 1 -4.98 -51.25 -57.14
C MET A 1 -6.12 -50.82 -56.25
N GLU A 2 -5.96 -50.89 -54.94
CA GLU A 2 -6.86 -50.21 -54.02
C GLU A 2 -6.03 -49.79 -52.80
N ASN A 3 -5.85 -48.48 -52.69
CA ASN A 3 -5.04 -47.80 -51.68
C ASN A 3 -5.89 -47.62 -50.42
N LEU A 4 -5.49 -48.24 -49.30
CA LEU A 4 -6.03 -47.92 -47.98
C LEU A 4 -5.03 -47.03 -47.24
N SER A 5 -5.22 -45.71 -47.35
CA SER A 5 -4.53 -44.70 -46.55
C SER A 5 -5.15 -44.64 -45.15
N VAL A 6 -4.49 -45.27 -44.17
CA VAL A 6 -4.79 -45.08 -42.75
C VAL A 6 -4.21 -43.73 -42.31
N SER A 7 -5.09 -42.76 -42.04
CA SER A 7 -4.74 -41.48 -41.42
C SER A 7 -4.55 -41.67 -39.92
N GLN A 8 -3.30 -41.65 -39.45
CA GLN A 8 -2.98 -41.55 -38.03
C GLN A 8 -2.99 -40.08 -37.59
N SER A 9 -4.01 -39.67 -36.86
CA SER A 9 -4.00 -38.42 -36.08
C SER A 9 -3.88 -38.77 -34.60
N GLY A 10 -2.66 -39.14 -34.19
CA GLY A 10 -2.30 -39.32 -32.78
C GLY A 10 -2.05 -37.96 -32.14
N LYS A 11 -3.05 -37.37 -31.49
CA LYS A 11 -2.80 -36.28 -30.53
C LYS A 11 -2.07 -36.88 -29.32
N ALA A 12 -0.84 -36.44 -29.07
CA ALA A 12 -0.06 -36.85 -27.91
C ALA A 12 -0.87 -36.60 -26.62
N PRO A 13 -0.92 -37.55 -25.67
CA PRO A 13 -1.63 -37.35 -24.41
C PRO A 13 -1.07 -36.12 -23.70
N ASN A 14 -1.96 -35.25 -23.20
CA ASN A 14 -1.56 -34.15 -22.35
C ASN A 14 -1.21 -34.69 -20.96
N TYR A 15 -0.01 -35.27 -20.83
CA TYR A 15 0.48 -35.85 -19.60
C TYR A 15 0.50 -34.84 -18.44
N HIS A 16 0.59 -33.54 -18.75
CA HIS A 16 0.64 -32.48 -17.75
C HIS A 16 -0.67 -32.36 -16.94
N SER A 17 -1.84 -32.68 -17.52
CA SER A 17 -3.11 -32.68 -16.77
C SER A 17 -3.23 -33.91 -15.86
N TYR A 18 -2.81 -35.08 -16.33
CA TYR A 18 -2.88 -36.33 -15.58
C TYR A 18 -1.95 -36.34 -14.35
N TYR A 19 -0.71 -35.88 -14.52
CA TYR A 19 0.23 -35.73 -13.40
C TYR A 19 -0.23 -34.69 -12.37
N ARG A 20 -1.02 -33.69 -12.79
CA ARG A 20 -1.56 -32.66 -11.92
C ARG A 20 -2.70 -33.19 -11.06
N GLU A 21 -3.66 -33.88 -11.66
CA GLU A 21 -4.77 -34.50 -10.94
C GLU A 21 -4.27 -35.55 -9.93
N MET A 22 -3.28 -36.35 -10.33
CA MET A 22 -2.66 -37.34 -9.45
C MET A 22 -1.91 -36.72 -8.25
N LYS A 23 -1.25 -35.56 -8.43
CA LYS A 23 -0.62 -34.84 -7.31
C LYS A 23 -1.65 -34.25 -6.35
N LEU A 24 -2.70 -33.63 -6.88
CA LEU A 24 -3.79 -33.08 -6.06
C LEU A 24 -4.51 -34.19 -5.28
N SER A 25 -4.74 -35.35 -5.89
CA SER A 25 -5.38 -36.49 -5.22
C SER A 25 -4.48 -37.10 -4.13
N LEU A 26 -3.17 -37.20 -4.35
CA LEU A 26 -2.23 -37.67 -3.33
C LEU A 26 -2.19 -36.72 -2.12
N ASN A 27 -2.17 -35.42 -2.36
CA ASN A 27 -2.18 -34.42 -1.31
C ASN A 27 -3.51 -34.44 -0.53
N ALA A 28 -4.65 -34.60 -1.22
CA ALA A 28 -5.96 -34.82 -0.59
C ALA A 28 -5.98 -36.06 0.30
N VAL A 29 -5.38 -37.17 -0.15
CA VAL A 29 -5.26 -38.41 0.64
C VAL A 29 -4.38 -38.22 1.88
N ILE A 30 -3.30 -37.45 1.79
CA ILE A 30 -2.43 -37.14 2.95
C ILE A 30 -3.23 -36.34 3.99
N ILE A 31 -3.96 -35.32 3.56
CA ILE A 31 -4.81 -34.49 4.43
C ILE A 31 -5.88 -35.37 5.10
N GLU A 32 -6.60 -36.17 4.32
CA GLU A 32 -7.63 -37.08 4.83
C GLU A 32 -7.09 -38.06 5.87
N LYS A 33 -5.91 -38.63 5.62
CA LYS A 33 -5.23 -39.52 6.57
C LYS A 33 -4.79 -38.78 7.84
N SER A 34 -4.28 -37.55 7.73
CA SER A 34 -3.93 -36.72 8.89
C SER A 34 -5.16 -36.37 9.74
N PHE A 35 -6.33 -36.15 9.12
CA PHE A 35 -7.59 -35.95 9.84
C PHE A 35 -8.12 -37.23 10.49
N LYS A 36 -8.08 -38.38 9.79
CA LYS A 36 -8.59 -39.67 10.29
C LYS A 36 -7.77 -40.25 11.44
N LYS A 37 -6.45 -40.02 11.47
CA LYS A 37 -5.57 -40.51 12.54
C LYS A 37 -5.83 -39.82 13.89
N ASN A 38 -6.50 -38.66 13.90
CA ASN A 38 -6.88 -37.94 15.12
C ASN A 38 -8.11 -38.53 15.84
N SER A 39 -8.77 -39.55 15.28
CA SER A 39 -10.02 -40.12 15.82
C SER A 39 -9.90 -41.56 16.33
N GLN A 40 -8.72 -42.18 16.29
CA GLN A 40 -8.51 -43.54 16.82
C GLN A 40 -7.09 -43.72 17.39
N SER A 41 -6.92 -43.49 18.70
CA SER A 41 -6.11 -44.35 19.60
C SER A 41 -6.02 -43.75 21.01
N ASP A 42 -6.50 -44.51 22.00
CA ASP A 42 -6.29 -44.35 23.44
C ASP A 42 -4.83 -44.63 23.87
N ASP A 43 -3.81 -44.13 23.15
CA ASP A 43 -2.43 -44.34 23.58
C ASP A 43 -1.52 -43.15 23.27
N ASP A 44 -0.75 -42.81 24.30
CA ASP A 44 0.12 -41.66 24.49
C ASP A 44 1.19 -41.53 23.40
N ASN A 45 0.95 -40.74 22.33
CA ASN A 45 2.01 -40.25 21.44
C ASN A 45 1.59 -38.97 20.69
N ASP A 46 2.29 -37.88 20.99
CA ASP A 46 2.29 -36.54 20.38
C ASP A 46 2.67 -36.55 18.88
N VAL A 47 1.79 -37.10 18.03
CA VAL A 47 1.98 -37.16 16.56
C VAL A 47 0.80 -36.57 15.77
N GLY A 48 -0.23 -36.07 16.44
CA GLY A 48 -1.46 -35.56 15.80
C GLY A 48 -1.35 -34.15 15.22
N ILE A 49 -0.57 -33.26 15.83
CA ILE A 49 -0.49 -31.85 15.40
C ILE A 49 0.49 -31.68 14.24
N ASN A 50 1.66 -32.32 14.30
CA ASN A 50 2.70 -32.19 13.27
C ASN A 50 2.26 -32.71 11.90
N ASP A 51 1.49 -33.81 11.84
CA ASP A 51 1.03 -34.38 10.57
C ASP A 51 -0.19 -33.64 9.99
N LEU A 52 -1.02 -33.01 10.84
CA LEU A 52 -2.07 -32.08 10.42
C LEU A 52 -1.47 -30.78 9.88
N SER A 53 -0.48 -30.21 10.57
CA SER A 53 0.26 -29.03 10.12
C SER A 53 0.92 -29.27 8.75
N LYS A 54 1.54 -30.44 8.54
CA LYS A 54 2.09 -30.80 7.23
C LYS A 54 1.03 -30.88 6.13
N GLY A 55 -0.12 -31.50 6.41
CA GLY A 55 -1.23 -31.57 5.44
C GLY A 55 -1.74 -30.19 5.04
N LEU A 56 -1.90 -29.29 6.02
CA LEU A 56 -2.31 -27.91 5.77
C LEU A 56 -1.26 -27.12 4.97
N SER A 57 0.03 -27.27 5.31
CA SER A 57 1.13 -26.65 4.56
C SER A 57 1.22 -27.15 3.12
N ILE A 58 1.04 -28.45 2.88
CA ILE A 58 1.00 -29.03 1.53
C ILE A 58 -0.19 -28.45 0.76
N THR A 59 -1.36 -28.36 1.38
CA THR A 59 -2.56 -27.75 0.76
C THR A 59 -2.29 -26.32 0.34
N ALA A 60 -1.77 -25.50 1.26
CA ALA A 60 -1.43 -24.10 1.00
C ALA A 60 -0.42 -23.97 -0.13
N GLN A 61 0.63 -24.80 -0.15
CA GLN A 61 1.64 -24.78 -1.21
C GLN A 61 1.03 -25.08 -2.59
N ASN A 62 0.14 -26.08 -2.71
CA ASN A 62 -0.52 -26.39 -3.98
C ASN A 62 -1.42 -25.26 -4.48
N ILE A 63 -2.12 -24.58 -3.55
CA ILE A 63 -2.94 -23.42 -3.89
C ILE A 63 -2.04 -22.31 -4.46
N ILE A 64 -0.91 -22.02 -3.80
CA ILE A 64 0.05 -21.02 -4.26
C ILE A 64 0.66 -21.39 -5.62
N ASP A 65 1.05 -22.65 -5.81
CA ASP A 65 1.58 -23.15 -7.09
C ASP A 65 0.55 -22.98 -8.22
N LYS A 66 -0.73 -23.22 -7.91
CA LYS A 66 -1.81 -23.07 -8.89
C LYS A 66 -2.06 -21.61 -9.24
N ILE A 67 -2.03 -20.72 -8.25
CA ILE A 67 -2.12 -19.28 -8.47
C ILE A 67 -0.95 -18.82 -9.35
N ASN A 68 0.27 -19.28 -9.08
CA ASN A 68 1.45 -18.98 -9.90
C ASN A 68 1.33 -19.49 -11.34
N GLU A 69 0.78 -20.69 -11.53
CA GLU A 69 0.52 -21.23 -12.87
C GLU A 69 -0.46 -20.35 -13.65
N LEU A 70 -1.56 -19.92 -13.01
CA LEU A 70 -2.59 -19.07 -13.62
C LEU A 70 -2.06 -17.67 -13.95
N LEU A 71 -1.19 -17.13 -13.10
CA LEU A 71 -0.65 -15.78 -13.25
C LEU A 71 0.66 -15.72 -14.03
N LYS A 72 1.23 -16.87 -14.46
CA LYS A 72 2.57 -16.96 -15.07
C LYS A 72 2.81 -16.01 -16.23
N ALA A 73 1.80 -15.72 -17.05
CA ALA A 73 1.89 -14.79 -18.16
C ALA A 73 2.05 -13.32 -17.74
N LYS A 74 1.51 -12.94 -16.58
CA LYS A 74 1.59 -11.58 -16.01
C LYS A 74 2.65 -11.45 -14.92
N LEU A 75 2.94 -12.54 -14.23
CA LEU A 75 3.81 -12.61 -13.07
C LEU A 75 4.71 -13.85 -13.17
N PRO A 76 5.75 -13.81 -14.02
CA PRO A 76 6.57 -14.98 -14.36
C PRO A 76 7.35 -15.55 -13.15
N ASN A 77 7.59 -14.71 -12.15
CA ASN A 77 8.29 -15.07 -10.92
C ASN A 77 7.33 -15.44 -9.77
N GLY A 78 6.02 -15.55 -10.04
CA GLY A 78 4.99 -15.93 -9.07
C GLY A 78 4.59 -14.83 -8.09
N VAL A 79 3.51 -15.05 -7.33
CA VAL A 79 2.96 -14.10 -6.35
C VAL A 79 3.93 -13.72 -5.25
N GLN A 80 4.89 -14.60 -4.94
CA GLN A 80 5.95 -14.36 -3.98
C GLN A 80 6.94 -13.29 -4.44
N SER A 81 7.01 -13.01 -5.74
CA SER A 81 7.84 -11.93 -6.28
C SER A 81 7.19 -10.56 -6.17
N LEU A 82 5.92 -10.50 -5.76
CA LEU A 82 5.27 -9.24 -5.44
C LEU A 82 5.90 -8.70 -4.16
N LYS A 83 6.64 -7.61 -4.30
CA LYS A 83 7.19 -6.87 -3.18
C LYS A 83 6.07 -6.05 -2.52
N HIS A 84 5.27 -6.71 -1.70
CA HIS A 84 4.13 -6.09 -0.99
C HIS A 84 4.56 -4.91 -0.11
N ASP A 85 5.79 -4.97 0.38
CA ASP A 85 6.52 -3.96 1.13
C ASP A 85 6.83 -2.68 0.31
N GLU A 86 7.05 -2.79 -1.02
CA GLU A 86 7.28 -1.64 -1.90
C GLU A 86 5.98 -0.90 -2.30
N VAL A 87 4.81 -1.50 -2.05
CA VAL A 87 3.50 -0.93 -2.41
C VAL A 87 2.64 -0.59 -1.19
N THR A 88 3.26 -0.51 -0.01
CA THR A 88 2.58 0.01 1.18
C THR A 88 2.18 1.49 0.99
N PRO A 89 1.16 1.98 1.71
CA PRO A 89 0.79 3.39 1.64
C PRO A 89 1.95 4.34 1.97
N ASP A 90 2.78 3.99 2.95
CA ASP A 90 3.93 4.81 3.35
C ASP A 90 5.05 4.82 2.30
N ALA A 91 5.44 3.65 1.77
CA ALA A 91 6.44 3.57 0.70
C ALA A 91 5.99 4.32 -0.57
N THR A 92 4.70 4.23 -0.90
CA THR A 92 4.12 4.94 -2.03
C THR A 92 4.11 6.45 -1.80
N ALA A 93 3.71 6.90 -0.61
CA ALA A 93 3.72 8.31 -0.24
C ALA A 93 5.15 8.88 -0.27
N GLU A 94 6.13 8.13 0.25
CA GLU A 94 7.55 8.52 0.21
C GLU A 94 8.05 8.73 -1.22
N ARG A 95 7.75 7.80 -2.14
CA ARG A 95 8.12 7.91 -3.55
C ARG A 95 7.53 9.16 -4.20
N ILE A 96 6.26 9.46 -3.92
CA ILE A 96 5.57 10.65 -4.46
C ILE A 96 6.22 11.91 -3.92
N VAL A 97 6.39 12.03 -2.60
CA VAL A 97 6.96 13.21 -1.94
C VAL A 97 8.39 13.46 -2.42
N SER A 98 9.23 12.42 -2.45
CA SER A 98 10.59 12.51 -2.99
C SER A 98 10.60 12.98 -4.44
N GLY A 99 9.72 12.41 -5.27
CA GLY A 99 9.62 12.77 -6.69
C GLY A 99 9.22 14.23 -6.92
N VAL A 100 8.21 14.73 -6.21
CA VAL A 100 7.73 16.12 -6.40
C VAL A 100 8.67 17.15 -5.78
N THR A 101 9.22 16.87 -4.59
CA THR A 101 10.11 17.81 -3.90
C THR A 101 11.48 17.94 -4.57
N ALA A 102 11.91 16.94 -5.33
CA ALA A 102 13.13 17.01 -6.16
C ALA A 102 13.09 18.15 -7.19
N PHE A 103 11.92 18.67 -7.54
CA PHE A 103 11.77 19.80 -8.46
C PHE A 103 12.04 21.17 -7.82
N PHE A 104 12.20 21.26 -6.49
CA PHE A 104 12.30 22.56 -5.81
C PHE A 104 13.40 23.46 -6.37
N ASP A 105 14.62 22.93 -6.53
CA ASP A 105 15.76 23.72 -7.02
C ASP A 105 15.55 24.20 -8.47
N ALA A 106 14.89 23.38 -9.30
CA ALA A 106 14.55 23.75 -10.67
C ALA A 106 13.46 24.82 -10.69
N TYR A 107 12.45 24.70 -9.82
CA TYR A 107 11.38 25.67 -9.65
C TYR A 107 11.93 27.03 -9.20
N ALA A 108 12.83 27.05 -8.21
CA ALA A 108 13.48 28.27 -7.74
C ALA A 108 14.26 28.98 -8.85
N LYS A 109 15.02 28.23 -9.67
CA LYS A 109 15.76 28.79 -10.81
C LYS A 109 14.85 29.37 -11.90
N GLN A 110 13.66 28.81 -12.09
CA GLN A 110 12.68 29.28 -13.07
C GLN A 110 11.86 30.48 -12.57
N ASN A 111 11.83 30.71 -11.25
CA ASN A 111 11.11 31.79 -10.61
C ASN A 111 12.08 32.70 -9.84
N PRO A 112 13.02 33.39 -10.51
CA PRO A 112 14.07 34.18 -9.85
C PRO A 112 13.54 35.39 -9.08
N ASN A 113 12.26 35.75 -9.27
CA ASN A 113 11.60 36.84 -8.56
C ASN A 113 11.01 36.39 -7.21
N LEU A 114 10.95 35.08 -6.94
CA LEU A 114 10.43 34.52 -5.70
C LEU A 114 11.58 34.11 -4.79
N GLU A 115 11.54 34.52 -3.53
CA GLU A 115 12.53 34.16 -2.52
C GLU A 115 11.87 33.83 -1.19
N GLY A 116 12.63 33.18 -0.31
CA GLY A 116 12.21 32.93 1.07
C GLY A 116 10.85 32.24 1.19
N GLU A 117 9.98 32.83 1.99
CA GLU A 117 8.64 32.30 2.29
C GLU A 117 7.74 32.24 1.05
N GLU A 118 7.83 33.24 0.17
CA GLU A 118 6.99 33.31 -1.03
C GLU A 118 7.33 32.20 -2.03
N LEU A 119 8.63 31.91 -2.19
CA LEU A 119 9.10 30.80 -3.02
C LEU A 119 8.58 29.45 -2.53
N ILE A 120 8.68 29.18 -1.22
CA ILE A 120 8.20 27.93 -0.63
C ILE A 120 6.67 27.84 -0.76
N ALA A 121 5.93 28.89 -0.39
CA ALA A 121 4.48 28.89 -0.43
C ALA A 121 3.94 28.68 -1.86
N SER A 122 4.54 29.35 -2.85
CA SER A 122 4.18 29.20 -4.25
C SER A 122 4.48 27.79 -4.77
N PHE A 123 5.66 27.25 -4.47
CA PHE A 123 6.02 25.88 -4.84
C PHE A 123 5.09 24.83 -4.23
N MET A 124 4.80 24.96 -2.94
CA MET A 124 3.93 24.03 -2.22
C MET A 124 2.49 24.08 -2.74
N LYS A 125 2.00 25.25 -3.13
CA LYS A 125 0.69 25.40 -3.77
C LYS A 125 0.60 24.59 -5.07
N GLU A 126 1.60 24.74 -5.95
CA GLU A 126 1.63 24.02 -7.24
C GLU A 126 1.72 22.50 -7.03
N ILE A 127 2.58 22.05 -6.11
CA ILE A 127 2.70 20.62 -5.80
C ILE A 127 1.41 20.07 -5.20
N ARG A 128 0.84 20.71 -4.18
CA ARG A 128 -0.40 20.24 -3.54
C ARG A 128 -1.51 20.12 -4.59
N SER A 129 -1.66 21.13 -5.46
CA SER A 129 -2.64 21.10 -6.55
C SER A 129 -2.39 19.94 -7.53
N GLY A 130 -1.14 19.70 -7.94
CA GLY A 130 -0.78 18.59 -8.83
C GLY A 130 -1.03 17.22 -8.20
N VAL A 131 -0.69 17.07 -6.92
CA VAL A 131 -0.90 15.83 -6.14
C VAL A 131 -2.39 15.59 -5.91
N ASP A 132 -3.17 16.62 -5.59
CA ASP A 132 -4.64 16.52 -5.45
C ASP A 132 -5.27 16.02 -6.74
N LYS A 133 -4.96 16.67 -7.86
CA LYS A 133 -5.46 16.29 -9.17
C LYS A 133 -5.07 14.86 -9.54
N GLY A 134 -3.79 14.50 -9.38
CA GLY A 134 -3.32 13.15 -9.68
C GLY A 134 -3.96 12.09 -8.79
N TYR A 135 -4.22 12.42 -7.51
CA TYR A 135 -4.94 11.54 -6.59
C TYR A 135 -6.38 11.32 -7.05
N GLU A 136 -7.12 12.39 -7.37
CA GLU A 136 -8.51 12.28 -7.83
C GLU A 136 -8.63 11.47 -9.12
N GLU A 137 -7.76 11.73 -10.10
CA GLU A 137 -7.73 10.97 -11.35
C GLU A 137 -7.44 9.49 -11.10
N ALA A 138 -6.41 9.17 -10.31
CA ALA A 138 -6.08 7.78 -9.98
C ALA A 138 -7.19 7.09 -9.18
N PHE A 139 -7.80 7.80 -8.23
CA PHE A 139 -8.90 7.29 -7.42
C PHE A 139 -10.10 6.92 -8.30
N ASN A 140 -10.50 7.82 -9.20
CA ASN A 140 -11.62 7.60 -10.12
C ASN A 140 -11.34 6.46 -11.11
N ILE A 141 -10.09 6.32 -11.59
CA ILE A 141 -9.69 5.19 -12.44
C ILE A 141 -9.83 3.87 -11.65
N LEU A 142 -9.32 3.82 -10.43
CA LEU A 142 -9.39 2.61 -9.59
C LEU A 142 -10.84 2.26 -9.24
N GLU A 143 -11.67 3.26 -8.95
CA GLU A 143 -13.11 3.09 -8.74
C GLU A 143 -13.79 2.51 -9.99
N GLY A 144 -13.54 3.11 -11.17
CA GLY A 144 -14.12 2.66 -12.44
C GLY A 144 -13.67 1.26 -12.86
N LEU A 145 -12.51 0.80 -12.40
CA LEU A 145 -12.00 -0.56 -12.59
C LEU A 145 -12.57 -1.58 -11.57
N GLY A 146 -13.36 -1.14 -10.59
CA GLY A 146 -13.86 -1.98 -9.51
C GLY A 146 -12.77 -2.38 -8.49
N ALA A 147 -11.62 -1.68 -8.48
CA ALA A 147 -10.51 -2.05 -7.60
C ALA A 147 -10.87 -1.90 -6.10
N PHE A 148 -11.85 -1.06 -5.78
CA PHE A 148 -12.33 -0.85 -4.41
C PHE A 148 -13.27 -1.93 -3.89
N GLU A 149 -13.66 -2.90 -4.73
CA GLU A 149 -14.37 -4.10 -4.28
C GLU A 149 -13.44 -5.07 -3.52
N PHE A 150 -12.12 -4.89 -3.66
CA PHE A 150 -11.13 -5.68 -2.95
C PHE A 150 -10.75 -5.01 -1.63
N ASP A 151 -10.72 -5.81 -0.56
CA ASP A 151 -10.44 -5.36 0.80
C ASP A 151 -9.09 -4.63 0.89
N GLY A 152 -9.10 -3.49 1.59
CA GLY A 152 -7.91 -2.70 1.91
C GLY A 152 -7.37 -1.82 0.77
N VAL A 153 -7.87 -1.95 -0.46
CA VAL A 153 -7.38 -1.12 -1.59
C VAL A 153 -7.79 0.34 -1.40
N LYS A 154 -9.08 0.59 -1.16
CA LYS A 154 -9.61 1.96 -0.97
C LYS A 154 -8.96 2.65 0.21
N ASP A 155 -8.89 1.96 1.35
CA ASP A 155 -8.27 2.46 2.57
C ASP A 155 -6.78 2.75 2.36
N GLY A 156 -6.06 1.87 1.66
CA GLY A 156 -4.64 2.07 1.34
C GLY A 156 -4.41 3.30 0.46
N VAL A 157 -5.27 3.55 -0.52
CA VAL A 157 -5.21 4.74 -1.38
C VAL A 157 -5.47 6.01 -0.56
N GLN A 158 -6.51 6.01 0.29
CA GLN A 158 -6.83 7.13 1.17
C GLN A 158 -5.72 7.40 2.19
N GLN A 159 -5.14 6.35 2.77
CA GLN A 159 -4.02 6.44 3.70
C GLN A 159 -2.78 7.00 3.00
N THR A 160 -2.51 6.59 1.75
CA THR A 160 -1.41 7.15 0.94
C THR A 160 -1.58 8.66 0.80
N LYS A 161 -2.80 9.14 0.53
CA LYS A 161 -3.08 10.58 0.42
C LYS A 161 -2.81 11.34 1.71
N ALA A 162 -3.28 10.82 2.84
CA ALA A 162 -3.03 11.42 4.15
C ALA A 162 -1.53 11.48 4.48
N LEU A 163 -0.78 10.42 4.18
CA LEU A 163 0.66 10.35 4.39
C LEU A 163 1.42 11.32 3.48
N ILE A 164 0.99 11.51 2.23
CA ILE A 164 1.59 12.51 1.35
C ILE A 164 1.46 13.91 1.96
N GLU A 165 0.26 14.31 2.44
CA GLU A 165 0.09 15.64 3.03
C GLU A 165 0.97 15.82 4.27
N SER A 166 1.01 14.83 5.16
CA SER A 166 1.84 14.86 6.36
C SER A 166 3.34 15.00 6.03
N LYS A 167 3.83 14.21 5.06
CA LYS A 167 5.23 14.26 4.61
C LYS A 167 5.57 15.56 3.88
N LEU A 168 4.66 16.09 3.06
CA LEU A 168 4.81 17.39 2.40
C LEU A 168 4.90 18.53 3.42
N GLN A 169 4.06 18.50 4.46
CA GLN A 169 4.10 19.48 5.55
C GLN A 169 5.42 19.39 6.35
N ALA A 170 5.91 18.18 6.62
CA ALA A 170 7.19 17.97 7.27
C ALA A 170 8.37 18.48 6.41
N TRP A 171 8.32 18.22 5.10
CA TRP A 171 9.29 18.75 4.15
C TRP A 171 9.28 20.28 4.10
N GLU A 172 8.10 20.89 4.03
CA GLU A 172 7.92 22.34 4.02
C GLU A 172 8.51 22.99 5.28
N SER A 173 8.21 22.43 6.47
CA SER A 173 8.77 22.90 7.73
C SER A 173 10.30 22.78 7.76
N THR A 174 10.84 21.68 7.26
CA THR A 174 12.29 21.47 7.17
C THR A 174 12.93 22.48 6.24
N LYS A 175 12.34 22.73 5.07
CA LYS A 175 12.85 23.68 4.08
C LYS A 175 12.85 25.11 4.61
N ARG A 176 11.81 25.51 5.34
CA ARG A 176 11.77 26.83 6.01
C ARG A 176 12.92 26.99 7.00
N LYS A 177 13.21 25.97 7.81
CA LYS A 177 14.35 25.98 8.75
C LYS A 177 15.69 26.09 8.02
N GLU A 178 15.89 25.33 6.95
CA GLU A 178 17.12 25.39 6.13
C GLU A 178 17.37 26.78 5.53
N LEU A 179 16.31 27.49 5.15
CA LEU A 179 16.40 28.85 4.61
C LEU A 179 16.44 29.94 5.69
N GLY A 180 16.47 29.58 6.98
CA GLY A 180 16.44 30.54 8.08
C GLY A 180 15.11 31.30 8.22
N LEU A 181 14.04 30.77 7.64
CA LEU A 181 12.67 31.32 7.67
C LEU A 181 11.89 30.81 8.90
N GLU A 182 12.58 30.48 9.98
CA GLU A 182 11.91 30.11 11.22
C GLU A 182 10.99 31.26 11.63
N THR A 183 9.74 30.94 11.94
CA THR A 183 8.81 31.89 12.53
C THR A 183 9.47 32.42 13.80
N GLN A 184 10.08 33.60 13.71
CA GLN A 184 10.22 34.42 14.88
C GLN A 184 8.78 34.68 15.33
N VAL A 185 8.37 34.00 16.40
CA VAL A 185 7.39 34.57 17.31
C VAL A 185 8.03 35.86 17.79
N THR A 186 7.88 36.92 17.01
CA THR A 186 8.31 38.25 17.41
C THR A 186 7.44 38.59 18.61
N ALA A 187 8.09 38.95 19.71
CA ALA A 187 7.47 39.29 20.99
C ALA A 187 6.37 40.38 20.90
N SER A 188 6.17 40.98 19.72
CA SER A 188 5.11 41.96 19.43
C SER A 188 3.71 41.36 19.28
N GLN A 189 3.52 40.07 18.93
CA GLN A 189 2.17 39.49 18.83
C GLN A 189 1.66 38.90 20.16
N VAL A 190 2.57 38.49 21.05
CA VAL A 190 2.20 38.02 22.40
C VAL A 190 1.70 39.18 23.26
N SER A 191 2.22 40.41 23.06
CA SER A 191 1.75 41.57 23.84
C SER A 191 0.33 42.01 23.50
N SER A 192 -0.13 41.85 22.26
CA SER A 192 -1.49 42.28 21.88
C SER A 192 -2.57 41.29 22.32
N GLU A 193 -2.31 39.99 22.22
CA GLU A 193 -3.27 38.94 22.59
C GLU A 193 -3.37 38.75 24.11
N VAL A 194 -2.23 38.79 24.82
CA VAL A 194 -2.23 38.70 26.29
C VAL A 194 -2.84 39.96 26.93
N SER A 195 -2.66 41.15 26.34
CA SER A 195 -3.28 42.38 26.87
C SER A 195 -4.79 42.41 26.64
N SER A 196 -5.30 41.91 25.51
CA SER A 196 -6.74 41.81 25.29
C SER A 196 -7.39 40.80 26.24
N ASP A 197 -6.76 39.64 26.44
CA ASP A 197 -7.29 38.61 27.33
C ASP A 197 -7.30 39.07 28.80
N LEU A 198 -6.24 39.74 29.25
CA LEU A 198 -6.20 40.29 30.62
C LEU A 198 -7.22 41.42 30.84
N LEU A 199 -7.47 42.27 29.84
CA LEU A 199 -8.48 43.33 29.93
C LEU A 199 -9.91 42.75 29.94
N VAL A 200 -10.17 41.70 29.15
CA VAL A 200 -11.47 41.00 29.15
C VAL A 200 -11.68 40.25 30.47
N GLN A 201 -10.64 39.62 31.02
CA GLN A 201 -10.71 38.94 32.32
C GLN A 201 -10.91 39.92 33.48
N ALA A 202 -10.23 41.07 33.45
CA ALA A 202 -10.41 42.12 34.45
C ALA A 202 -11.80 42.76 34.39
N ALA A 203 -12.34 43.00 33.19
CA ALA A 203 -13.70 43.53 33.03
C ALA A 203 -14.77 42.56 33.54
N ASN A 204 -14.56 41.24 33.35
CA ASN A 204 -15.51 40.22 33.80
C ASN A 204 -15.47 40.00 35.33
N GLN A 205 -14.35 40.29 36.00
CA GLN A 205 -14.21 40.21 37.46
C GLN A 205 -14.81 41.42 38.20
N VAL A 206 -14.90 42.59 37.55
CA VAL A 206 -15.49 43.80 38.17
C VAL A 206 -17.02 43.80 38.08
N SER A 207 -17.61 43.13 37.09
CA SER A 207 -19.09 43.08 36.94
C SER A 207 -19.80 42.13 37.91
N VAL A 208 -19.06 41.38 38.75
CA VAL A 208 -19.63 40.41 39.72
C VAL A 208 -19.85 41.03 41.10
N TYR A 209 -19.41 42.27 41.35
CA TYR A 209 -19.53 42.95 42.64
C TYR A 209 -20.13 44.38 42.57
N ALA A 210 -20.85 44.73 41.49
CA ALA A 210 -21.60 45.98 41.38
C ALA A 210 -23.11 45.75 41.43
#